data_AF-A0A2V7J576-F1
#
_entry.id   AF-A0A2V7J576-F1
#
_cell.length_a   1.000
_cell.length_b   1.000
_cell.length_c   1.000
_cell.angle_alpha   90.00
_cell.angle_beta   90.00
_cell.angle_gamma   90.00
#
_symmetry.space_group_name_H-M   'P 1'
#
loop_
_entity.id
_entity.type
_entity.pdbx_description
1 polymer ?
#
loop_
_entity_poly.entity_id
_entity_poly.type
_entity_poly.pdbx_seq_one_letter_code
_entity_poly.pdbx_strand_id
1 'polypeptide(L)'
;MTLVRRISDAAAALRRGEWDRKRFEGTELRGKTMGVVGLGRIGGHVAQLARAFGMQVVGHDPYLLPERASELHVRLLPLDQLLRTADVVTLHVALTDQTHHLIDANRLKLMKPTAVLINTARGELVDELALADAIKEKRIGGAAIDVFAIEPLPADSPLRSLDRVILTPHLAASTSEAQERVAMEICGAVREALVAGDLSFAINVPGMGGDLLRRLAPLLDLARRLGRLALALADGPVKAVEVAYGGKEEAAQRPVLVSALEGLLAAMNAGPVSLVNAQVLAEEKGMKLGTKTGAPEAGFETSIGVKVDTARGRVRVTGALIGGSHGRVIRIDDYHVDVVPDGWMLVIRNRDVPGVIGRVGSALGSAGINIASYHQARRSSPTADGGPADALAAINVDQALTNGVLDKLQTLPDVVDVRLANFGD
;
A
#
# COMPACT_ATOMS: atom_id res chain seq x y z
N MET A 1 -0.35 35.11 14.83
CA MET A 1 -0.84 36.42 15.33
C MET A 1 -1.02 36.43 16.85
N THR A 2 -1.78 35.48 17.41
CA THR A 2 -2.06 35.36 18.85
C THR A 2 -0.81 35.46 19.72
N LEU A 3 0.25 34.75 19.32
CA LEU A 3 1.54 34.74 20.01
C LEU A 3 2.22 36.11 20.05
N VAL A 4 2.49 36.69 18.87
CA VAL A 4 3.23 37.97 18.75
C VAL A 4 2.48 39.17 19.34
N ARG A 5 1.16 39.05 19.55
CA ARG A 5 0.32 40.08 20.19
C ARG A 5 -0.09 39.74 21.62
N ARG A 6 0.37 38.59 22.15
CA ARG A 6 0.04 38.09 23.51
C ARG A 6 -1.46 38.06 23.81
N ILE A 7 -2.28 37.71 22.81
CA ILE A 7 -3.74 37.82 22.90
C ILE A 7 -4.29 36.91 24.02
N SER A 8 -3.85 35.66 24.09
CA SER A 8 -4.32 34.70 25.09
C SER A 8 -4.01 35.17 26.52
N ASP A 9 -2.76 35.60 26.77
CA ASP A 9 -2.32 36.10 28.07
C ASP A 9 -3.08 37.37 28.48
N ALA A 10 -3.21 38.33 27.56
CA ALA A 10 -3.87 39.60 27.82
C ALA A 10 -5.37 39.41 28.09
N ALA A 11 -6.03 38.53 27.33
CA ALA A 11 -7.43 38.18 27.55
C ALA A 11 -7.63 37.47 28.91
N ALA A 12 -6.72 36.57 29.29
CA ALA A 12 -6.76 35.91 30.58
C ALA A 12 -6.54 36.88 31.75
N ALA A 13 -5.64 37.85 31.59
CA ALA A 13 -5.39 38.90 32.58
C ALA A 13 -6.64 39.77 32.80
N LEU A 14 -7.29 40.23 31.72
CA LEU A 14 -8.53 41.01 31.84
C LEU A 14 -9.67 40.22 32.51
N ARG A 15 -9.78 38.90 32.25
CA ARG A 15 -10.76 38.04 32.95
C ARG A 15 -10.50 37.94 34.46
N ARG A 16 -9.26 38.11 34.90
CA ARG A 16 -8.88 38.19 36.32
C ARG A 16 -9.00 39.60 36.91
N GLY A 17 -9.44 40.59 36.12
CA GLY A 17 -9.55 41.99 36.54
C GLY A 17 -8.23 42.78 36.48
N GLU A 18 -7.20 42.25 35.83
CA GLU A 18 -5.90 42.92 35.69
C GLU A 18 -5.90 43.87 34.48
N TRP A 19 -5.58 45.16 34.69
CA TRP A 19 -5.43 46.15 33.61
C TRP A 19 -3.96 46.60 33.47
N ASP A 20 -3.15 45.81 32.76
CA ASP A 20 -1.73 46.08 32.56
C ASP A 20 -1.35 46.18 31.08
N ARG A 21 -1.67 47.32 30.45
CA ARG A 21 -1.37 47.57 29.04
C ARG A 21 0.14 47.52 28.73
N LYS A 22 1.00 47.88 29.68
CA LYS A 22 2.45 48.00 29.45
C LYS A 22 3.12 46.62 29.35
N ARG A 23 2.62 45.62 30.08
CA ARG A 23 3.13 44.23 30.05
C ARG A 23 2.93 43.51 28.70
N PHE A 24 1.93 43.90 27.92
CA PHE A 24 1.53 43.20 26.69
C PHE A 24 2.00 43.86 25.40
N GLU A 25 3.20 44.47 25.41
CA GLU A 25 3.84 44.94 24.19
C GLU A 25 4.06 43.78 23.22
N GLY A 26 3.55 43.95 21.99
CA GLY A 26 3.57 42.94 20.94
C GLY A 26 4.50 43.32 19.79
N THR A 27 4.51 42.47 18.76
CA THR A 27 5.34 42.66 17.56
C THR A 27 4.47 42.89 16.33
N GLU A 28 4.82 43.92 15.54
CA GLU A 28 4.24 44.16 14.22
C GLU A 28 4.84 43.18 13.19
N LEU A 29 3.98 42.58 12.37
CA LEU A 29 4.39 41.62 11.33
C LEU A 29 4.87 42.29 10.04
N ARG A 30 4.36 43.49 9.72
CA ARG A 30 4.71 44.19 8.48
C ARG A 30 6.22 44.38 8.38
N GLY A 31 6.80 44.01 7.24
CA GLY A 31 8.24 44.10 6.98
C GLY A 31 9.09 43.04 7.67
N LYS A 32 8.51 42.16 8.51
CA LYS A 32 9.20 41.00 9.10
C LYS A 32 9.33 39.85 8.11
N THR A 33 10.25 38.93 8.39
CA THR A 33 10.49 37.75 7.58
C THR A 33 9.77 36.52 8.15
N MET A 34 8.90 35.89 7.37
CA MET A 34 8.33 34.57 7.62
C MET A 34 9.19 33.51 6.93
N GLY A 35 9.72 32.57 7.71
CA GLY A 35 10.37 31.36 7.24
C GLY A 35 9.40 30.19 7.22
N VAL A 36 9.11 29.66 6.04
CA VAL A 36 8.19 28.52 5.84
C VAL A 36 9.01 27.25 5.55
N VAL A 37 8.99 26.29 6.47
CA VAL A 37 9.68 25.00 6.30
C VAL A 37 8.67 23.98 5.78
N GLY A 38 8.83 23.56 4.52
CA GLY A 38 7.86 22.78 3.76
C GLY A 38 6.90 23.67 2.97
N LEU A 39 6.94 23.57 1.64
CA LEU A 39 6.16 24.38 0.70
C LEU A 39 5.13 23.54 -0.07
N GLY A 40 4.62 22.50 0.58
CA GLY A 40 3.45 21.75 0.11
C GLY A 40 2.16 22.59 0.16
N ARG A 41 1.01 21.91 0.06
CA ARG A 41 -0.32 22.57 -0.02
C ARG A 41 -0.55 23.60 1.10
N ILE A 42 -0.29 23.23 2.35
CA ILE A 42 -0.52 24.09 3.51
C ILE A 42 0.53 25.21 3.59
N GLY A 43 1.82 24.86 3.50
CA GLY A 43 2.91 25.84 3.60
C GLY A 43 2.85 26.91 2.51
N GLY A 44 2.49 26.53 1.28
CA GLY A 44 2.27 27.48 0.18
C GLY A 44 1.11 28.45 0.46
N HIS A 45 0.01 27.97 1.06
CA HIS A 45 -1.10 28.84 1.45
C HIS A 45 -0.71 29.79 2.59
N VAL A 46 0.05 29.30 3.58
CA VAL A 46 0.57 30.12 4.67
C VAL A 46 1.52 31.21 4.15
N ALA A 47 2.39 30.87 3.17
CA ALA A 47 3.24 31.85 2.50
C ALA A 47 2.42 32.96 1.83
N GLN A 48 1.35 32.60 1.12
CA GLN A 48 0.45 33.57 0.49
C GLN A 48 -0.20 34.50 1.53
N LEU A 49 -0.72 33.94 2.63
CA LEU A 49 -1.32 34.72 3.71
C LEU A 49 -0.29 35.65 4.37
N ALA A 50 0.92 35.18 4.66
CA ALA A 50 1.98 36.00 5.26
C ALA A 50 2.31 37.24 4.41
N ARG A 51 2.36 37.08 3.08
CA ARG A 51 2.55 38.21 2.16
C ARG A 51 1.42 39.23 2.23
N ALA A 52 0.17 38.79 2.40
CA ALA A 52 -0.97 39.69 2.57
C ALA A 52 -0.84 40.57 3.85
N PHE A 53 -0.10 40.11 4.87
CA PHE A 53 0.27 40.90 6.04
C PHE A 53 1.49 41.82 5.82
N GLY A 54 2.02 41.90 4.59
CA GLY A 54 3.20 42.70 4.25
C GLY A 54 4.51 42.10 4.77
N MET A 55 4.55 40.80 5.04
CA MET A 55 5.78 40.09 5.41
C MET A 55 6.61 39.74 4.17
N GLN A 56 7.92 39.62 4.36
CA GLN A 56 8.80 38.95 3.41
C GLN A 56 8.73 37.44 3.66
N VAL A 57 8.69 36.62 2.62
CA VAL A 57 8.61 35.16 2.78
C VAL A 57 9.83 34.48 2.19
N VAL A 58 10.49 33.69 3.01
CA VAL A 58 11.55 32.76 2.62
C VAL A 58 11.11 31.34 2.94
N GLY A 59 11.57 30.37 2.18
CA GLY A 59 11.12 28.99 2.32
C GLY A 59 12.24 27.97 2.23
N HIS A 60 12.03 26.82 2.85
CA HIS A 60 12.92 25.67 2.73
C HIS A 60 12.10 24.44 2.36
N ASP A 61 12.35 23.90 1.17
CA ASP A 61 11.78 22.63 0.72
C ASP A 61 12.75 21.99 -0.29
N PRO A 62 13.46 20.91 0.07
CA PRO A 62 14.47 20.30 -0.81
C PRO A 62 13.85 19.57 -2.02
N TYR A 63 12.54 19.34 -2.02
CA TYR A 63 11.83 18.63 -3.08
C TYR A 63 11.01 19.56 -3.99
N LEU A 64 10.98 20.85 -3.70
CA LEU A 64 10.24 21.82 -4.50
C LEU A 64 11.06 22.30 -5.69
N LEU A 65 10.46 22.22 -6.88
CA LEU A 65 11.06 22.77 -8.10
C LEU A 65 11.16 24.31 -8.01
N PRO A 66 12.26 24.93 -8.50
CA PRO A 66 12.47 26.38 -8.44
C PRO A 66 11.32 27.21 -9.05
N GLU A 67 10.69 26.70 -10.11
CA GLU A 67 9.57 27.34 -10.80
C GLU A 67 8.39 27.52 -9.86
N ARG A 68 8.09 26.49 -9.06
CA ARG A 68 6.98 26.52 -8.10
C ARG A 68 7.24 27.50 -6.95
N ALA A 69 8.49 27.65 -6.53
CA ALA A 69 8.86 28.66 -5.55
C ALA A 69 8.64 30.09 -6.08
N SER A 70 8.93 30.32 -7.35
CA SER A 70 8.69 31.60 -8.04
C SER A 70 7.21 31.94 -8.10
N GLU A 71 6.35 30.96 -8.43
CA GLU A 71 4.88 31.13 -8.43
C GLU A 71 4.32 31.51 -7.05
N LEU A 72 4.89 30.94 -5.98
CA LEU A 72 4.51 31.29 -4.61
C LEU A 72 5.12 32.62 -4.16
N HIS A 73 6.00 33.23 -4.97
CA HIS A 73 6.81 34.39 -4.63
C HIS A 73 7.61 34.19 -3.34
N VAL A 74 8.20 33.01 -3.20
CA VAL A 74 9.01 32.61 -2.05
C VAL A 74 10.46 32.45 -2.48
N ARG A 75 11.39 33.05 -1.74
CA ARG A 75 12.82 32.80 -1.94
C ARG A 75 13.22 31.53 -1.20
N LEU A 76 13.70 30.52 -1.93
CA LEU A 76 14.24 29.31 -1.33
C LEU A 76 15.59 29.58 -0.66
N LEU A 77 15.77 29.06 0.55
CA LEU A 77 17.00 29.11 1.33
C LEU A 77 17.30 27.72 1.94
N PRO A 78 18.57 27.40 2.18
CA PRO A 78 18.94 26.33 3.11
C PRO A 78 18.31 26.56 4.49
N LEU A 79 17.91 25.48 5.16
CA LEU A 79 17.18 25.55 6.43
C LEU A 79 17.89 26.42 7.47
N ASP A 80 19.17 26.20 7.69
CA ASP A 80 19.95 26.95 8.68
C ASP A 80 20.04 28.45 8.35
N GLN A 81 20.04 28.82 7.06
CA GLN A 81 20.00 30.22 6.64
C GLN A 81 18.60 30.83 6.84
N LEU A 82 17.54 30.06 6.59
CA LEU A 82 16.16 30.45 6.88
C LEU A 82 16.00 30.75 8.37
N LEU A 83 16.49 29.86 9.25
CA LEU A 83 16.39 30.03 10.71
C LEU A 83 17.10 31.30 11.19
N ARG A 84 18.27 31.64 10.63
CA ARG A 84 19.02 32.87 10.98
C ARG A 84 18.33 34.15 10.54
N THR A 85 17.48 34.10 9.52
CA THR A 85 16.89 35.29 8.88
C THR A 85 15.43 35.50 9.24
N ALA A 86 14.69 34.45 9.59
CA ALA A 86 13.27 34.53 9.90
C ALA A 86 12.99 35.16 11.28
N ASP A 87 11.94 35.98 11.35
CA ASP A 87 11.34 36.46 12.60
C ASP A 87 10.19 35.56 13.06
N VAL A 88 9.57 34.83 12.13
CA VAL A 88 8.56 33.79 12.41
C VAL A 88 8.95 32.56 11.60
N VAL A 89 9.10 31.41 12.24
CA VAL A 89 9.34 30.12 11.57
C VAL A 89 8.11 29.25 11.72
N THR A 90 7.60 28.69 10.64
CA THR A 90 6.44 27.80 10.64
C THR A 90 6.74 26.49 9.92
N LEU A 91 6.36 25.36 10.53
CA LEU A 91 6.65 24.02 10.04
C LEU A 91 5.43 23.40 9.34
N HIS A 92 5.64 22.88 8.12
CA HIS A 92 4.62 22.26 7.26
C HIS A 92 5.20 21.07 6.48
N VAL A 93 6.07 20.28 7.13
CA VAL A 93 6.67 19.07 6.56
C VAL A 93 6.02 17.81 7.14
N ALA A 94 6.06 16.72 6.37
CA ALA A 94 5.71 15.40 6.89
C ALA A 94 6.79 14.89 7.86
N LEU A 95 6.40 14.00 8.78
CA LEU A 95 7.35 13.29 9.64
C LEU A 95 7.97 12.14 8.86
N THR A 96 9.30 12.13 8.80
CA THR A 96 10.16 11.09 8.24
C THR A 96 11.41 10.98 9.12
N ASP A 97 12.25 9.97 8.89
CA ASP A 97 13.53 9.85 9.59
C ASP A 97 14.42 11.08 9.41
N GLN A 98 14.29 11.79 8.28
CA GLN A 98 15.06 13.01 7.98
C GLN A 98 14.50 14.26 8.64
N THR A 99 13.20 14.29 8.97
CA THR A 99 12.52 15.43 9.59
C THR A 99 12.22 15.23 11.07
N HIS A 100 12.51 14.05 11.61
CA HIS A 100 12.50 13.81 13.05
C HIS A 100 13.50 14.74 13.74
N HIS A 101 13.02 15.49 14.74
CA HIS A 101 13.75 16.56 15.42
C HIS A 101 14.43 17.53 14.45
N LEU A 102 13.75 17.86 13.35
CA LEU A 102 14.23 18.84 12.38
C LEU A 102 14.61 20.16 13.06
N ILE A 103 13.88 20.58 14.10
CA ILE A 103 14.24 21.71 14.95
C ILE A 103 14.75 21.17 16.29
N ASP A 104 16.06 20.96 16.36
CA ASP A 104 16.79 20.50 17.54
C ASP A 104 17.40 21.67 18.35
N ALA A 105 18.10 21.33 19.44
CA ALA A 105 18.80 22.30 20.27
C ALA A 105 19.81 23.17 19.52
N ASN A 106 20.43 22.66 18.45
CA ASN A 106 21.41 23.41 17.66
C ASN A 106 20.74 24.41 16.73
N ARG A 107 19.67 24.01 16.05
CA ARG A 107 18.90 24.85 15.15
C ARG A 107 18.11 25.92 15.88
N LEU A 108 17.64 25.64 17.10
CA LEU A 108 17.05 26.66 17.97
C LEU A 108 18.04 27.79 18.29
N LYS A 109 19.35 27.51 18.39
CA LYS A 109 20.39 28.54 18.58
C LYS A 109 20.65 29.38 17.34
N LEU A 110 20.24 28.91 16.16
CA LEU A 110 20.39 29.66 14.91
C LEU A 110 19.32 30.74 14.75
N MET A 111 18.18 30.57 15.42
CA MET A 111 17.07 31.50 15.37
C MET A 111 17.42 32.83 16.04
N LYS A 112 16.76 33.91 15.61
CA LYS A 112 16.92 35.21 16.27
C LYS A 112 16.36 35.14 17.70
N PRO A 113 16.93 35.89 18.67
CA PRO A 113 16.38 36.00 20.02
C PRO A 113 14.91 36.46 20.08
N THR A 114 14.48 37.22 19.08
CA THR A 114 13.09 37.71 18.96
C THR A 114 12.20 36.80 18.11
N ALA A 115 12.75 35.77 17.47
CA ALA A 115 12.00 34.92 16.56
C ALA A 115 11.02 34.04 17.32
N VAL A 116 9.90 33.70 16.68
CA VAL A 116 8.93 32.74 17.23
C VAL A 116 8.82 31.51 16.34
N LEU A 117 8.66 30.34 16.97
CA LEU A 117 8.47 29.06 16.28
C LEU A 117 7.00 28.65 16.30
N ILE A 118 6.47 28.16 15.18
CA ILE A 118 5.11 27.65 15.04
C ILE A 118 5.17 26.22 14.52
N ASN A 119 4.57 25.28 15.24
CA ASN A 119 4.40 23.91 14.78
C ASN A 119 2.94 23.46 14.90
N THR A 120 2.31 23.28 13.73
CA THR A 120 0.96 22.72 13.60
C THR A 120 0.97 21.54 12.62
N ALA A 121 2.12 20.90 12.45
CA ALA A 121 2.32 19.84 11.46
C ALA A 121 2.44 18.45 12.11
N ARG A 122 3.58 18.13 12.74
CA ARG A 122 3.82 16.89 13.48
C ARG A 122 4.65 17.20 14.72
N GLY A 123 4.36 16.56 15.86
CA GLY A 123 4.97 16.88 17.14
C GLY A 123 6.48 16.64 17.15
N GLU A 124 6.88 15.50 16.62
CA GLU A 124 8.26 14.99 16.57
C GLU A 124 9.17 15.78 15.61
N LEU A 125 8.68 16.84 14.96
CA LEU A 125 9.54 17.76 14.19
C LEU A 125 10.39 18.65 15.09
N VAL A 126 9.99 18.84 16.35
CA VAL A 126 10.65 19.72 17.30
C VAL A 126 11.06 18.92 18.52
N ASP A 127 12.30 19.07 18.96
CA ASP A 127 12.71 18.61 20.28
C ASP A 127 12.06 19.51 21.35
N GLU A 128 10.97 19.04 21.96
CA GLU A 128 10.16 19.81 22.90
C GLU A 128 10.92 20.23 24.16
N LEU A 129 11.87 19.41 24.64
CA LEU A 129 12.70 19.74 25.79
C LEU A 129 13.68 20.85 25.42
N ALA A 130 14.36 20.71 24.28
CA ALA A 130 15.26 21.74 23.77
C ALA A 130 14.52 23.06 23.50
N LEU A 131 13.28 23.00 23.00
CA LEU A 131 12.42 24.16 22.82
C LEU A 131 12.11 24.84 24.15
N ALA A 132 11.72 24.06 25.16
CA ALA A 132 11.43 24.59 26.49
C ALA A 132 12.64 25.33 27.08
N ASP A 133 13.83 24.74 26.98
CA ASP A 133 15.06 25.37 27.45
C ASP A 133 15.42 26.62 26.65
N ALA A 134 15.26 26.59 25.31
CA ALA A 134 15.49 27.76 24.47
C ALA A 134 14.59 28.95 24.85
N ILE A 135 13.33 28.69 25.23
CA ILE A 135 12.39 29.74 25.64
C ILE A 135 12.71 30.23 27.06
N LYS A 136 13.00 29.32 28.01
CA LYS A 136 13.41 29.70 29.38
C LYS A 136 14.66 30.59 29.38
N GLU A 137 15.63 30.23 28.55
CA GLU A 137 16.89 30.99 28.39
C GLU A 137 16.74 32.23 27.50
N LYS A 138 15.53 32.50 26.98
CA LYS A 138 15.24 33.62 26.06
C LYS A 138 16.11 33.62 24.80
N ARG A 139 16.52 32.42 24.34
CA ARG A 139 17.20 32.23 23.05
C ARG A 139 16.27 32.46 21.87
N ILE A 140 14.97 32.28 22.07
CA ILE A 140 13.92 32.66 21.11
C ILE A 140 12.78 33.38 21.83
N GLY A 141 11.94 34.09 21.08
CA GLY A 141 10.89 34.97 21.59
C GLY A 141 9.60 34.27 22.01
N GLY A 142 9.46 32.97 21.74
CA GLY A 142 8.31 32.15 22.11
C GLY A 142 7.95 31.09 21.06
N ALA A 143 6.88 30.34 21.32
CA ALA A 143 6.39 29.33 20.39
C ALA A 143 4.85 29.17 20.41
N ALA A 144 4.30 28.65 19.32
CA ALA A 144 2.91 28.19 19.24
C ALA A 144 2.87 26.76 18.70
N ILE A 145 2.39 25.82 19.51
CA ILE A 145 2.46 24.39 19.26
C ILE A 145 1.04 23.81 19.35
N ASP A 146 0.58 23.17 18.28
CA ASP A 146 -0.72 22.47 18.22
C ASP A 146 -0.59 20.95 18.28
N VAL A 147 0.60 20.42 18.03
CA VAL A 147 0.88 18.98 17.91
C VAL A 147 2.06 18.61 18.79
N PHE A 148 2.03 17.43 19.41
CA PHE A 148 3.01 16.99 20.40
C PHE A 148 3.55 15.60 20.08
N ALA A 149 4.80 15.33 20.48
CA ALA A 149 5.40 14.01 20.28
C ALA A 149 4.64 12.90 21.03
N ILE A 150 4.02 13.25 22.15
CA ILE A 150 3.10 12.38 22.90
C ILE A 150 1.78 13.14 23.08
N GLU A 151 0.70 12.57 22.55
CA GLU A 151 -0.66 13.09 22.68
C GLU A 151 -1.54 12.09 23.44
N PRO A 152 -2.25 12.49 24.51
CA PRO A 152 -2.35 13.85 25.08
C PRO A 152 -1.05 14.38 25.69
N LEU A 153 -0.83 15.70 25.63
CA LEU A 153 0.36 16.35 26.19
C LEU A 153 0.55 15.95 27.67
N PRO A 154 1.70 15.34 28.05
CA PRO A 154 1.97 14.93 29.42
C PRO A 154 1.78 16.05 30.45
N ALA A 155 1.31 15.69 31.65
CA ALA A 155 0.99 16.65 32.71
C ALA A 155 2.23 17.40 33.24
N ASP A 156 3.39 16.75 33.20
CA ASP A 156 4.70 17.25 33.60
C ASP A 156 5.49 17.90 32.45
N SER A 157 4.88 18.06 31.26
CA SER A 157 5.54 18.71 30.13
C SER A 157 6.00 20.13 30.50
N PRO A 158 7.29 20.46 30.31
CA PRO A 158 7.84 21.75 30.69
C PRO A 158 7.23 22.90 29.89
N LEU A 159 6.64 22.63 28.72
CA LEU A 159 5.98 23.63 27.88
C LEU A 159 4.76 24.26 28.56
N ARG A 160 4.10 23.55 29.49
CA ARG A 160 2.87 24.01 30.16
C ARG A 160 3.07 25.24 31.05
N SER A 161 4.27 25.41 31.60
CA SER A 161 4.58 26.48 32.55
C SER A 161 5.28 27.68 31.91
N LEU A 162 5.48 27.68 30.59
CA LEU A 162 6.25 28.72 29.92
C LEU A 162 5.39 29.93 29.54
N ASP A 163 5.89 31.11 29.90
CA ASP A 163 5.41 32.36 29.31
C ASP A 163 5.75 32.40 27.82
N ARG A 164 4.92 33.07 27.01
CA ARG A 164 5.10 33.20 25.55
C ARG A 164 5.10 31.86 24.80
N VAL A 165 4.38 30.88 25.34
CA VAL A 165 4.04 29.63 24.64
C VAL A 165 2.52 29.52 24.53
N ILE A 166 2.05 29.23 23.33
CA ILE A 166 0.64 28.89 23.07
C ILE A 166 0.58 27.40 22.77
N LEU A 167 -0.24 26.68 23.53
CA LEU A 167 -0.49 25.26 23.34
C LEU A 167 -1.96 25.07 22.96
N THR A 168 -2.23 24.36 21.88
CA THR A 168 -3.58 23.96 21.48
C THR A 168 -3.64 22.44 21.27
N PRO A 169 -4.78 21.78 21.58
CA PRO A 169 -4.86 20.32 21.61
C PRO A 169 -5.20 19.75 20.22
N HIS A 170 -4.27 19.87 19.26
CA HIS A 170 -4.37 19.31 17.91
C HIS A 170 -5.67 19.72 17.18
N LEU A 171 -5.92 21.03 17.12
CA LEU A 171 -7.16 21.59 16.61
C LEU A 171 -7.06 22.11 15.17
N ALA A 172 -5.91 22.01 14.50
CA ALA A 172 -5.72 22.57 13.15
C ALA A 172 -6.78 22.12 12.11
N ALA A 173 -7.28 20.89 12.21
CA ALA A 173 -8.33 20.35 11.33
C ALA A 173 -9.75 20.37 11.96
N SER A 174 -9.89 20.90 13.18
CA SER A 174 -11.13 20.90 13.95
C SER A 174 -12.03 22.09 13.58
N THR A 175 -12.46 22.14 12.32
CA THR A 175 -13.48 23.10 11.84
C THR A 175 -14.61 22.39 11.11
N SER A 176 -15.83 22.91 11.19
CA SER A 176 -17.00 22.32 10.55
C SER A 176 -16.80 22.13 9.04
N GLU A 177 -16.21 23.13 8.37
CA GLU A 177 -15.95 23.10 6.93
C GLU A 177 -14.87 22.09 6.56
N ALA A 178 -13.87 21.90 7.42
CA ALA A 178 -12.85 20.87 7.20
C ALA A 178 -13.45 19.47 7.36
N GLN A 179 -14.25 19.25 8.41
CA GLN A 179 -14.95 17.99 8.62
C GLN A 179 -15.94 17.67 7.49
N GLU A 180 -16.68 18.66 7.00
CA GLU A 180 -17.59 18.51 5.86
C GLU A 180 -16.83 18.13 4.57
N ARG A 181 -15.73 18.82 4.25
CA ARG A 181 -14.90 18.47 3.08
C ARG A 181 -14.35 17.06 3.18
N VAL A 182 -13.79 16.68 4.33
CA VAL A 182 -13.27 15.33 4.56
C VAL A 182 -14.38 14.28 4.41
N ALA A 183 -15.56 14.53 4.98
CA ALA A 183 -16.70 13.63 4.84
C ALA A 183 -17.10 13.46 3.36
N MET A 184 -17.19 14.55 2.60
CA MET A 184 -17.51 14.51 1.18
C MET A 184 -16.45 13.77 0.36
N GLU A 185 -15.16 14.00 0.63
CA GLU A 185 -14.05 13.30 -0.03
C GLU A 185 -14.08 11.79 0.24
N ILE A 186 -14.27 11.38 1.51
CA ILE A 186 -14.33 9.96 1.89
C ILE A 186 -15.58 9.30 1.29
N CYS A 187 -16.75 9.92 1.38
CA CYS A 187 -17.97 9.40 0.77
C CYS A 187 -17.82 9.24 -0.75
N GLY A 188 -17.17 10.20 -1.41
CA GLY A 188 -16.81 10.11 -2.83
C GLY A 188 -15.91 8.91 -3.12
N ALA A 189 -14.80 8.77 -2.38
CA ALA A 189 -13.86 7.66 -2.53
C ALA A 189 -14.53 6.29 -2.31
N VAL A 190 -15.39 6.17 -1.29
CA VAL A 190 -16.14 4.93 -1.02
C VAL A 190 -17.13 4.62 -2.15
N ARG A 191 -17.84 5.63 -2.66
CA ARG A 191 -18.74 5.45 -3.81
C ARG A 191 -17.98 4.98 -5.05
N GLU A 192 -16.86 5.62 -5.39
CA GLU A 192 -16.05 5.24 -6.55
C GLU A 192 -15.53 3.79 -6.41
N ALA A 193 -15.08 3.40 -5.21
CA ALA A 193 -14.64 2.03 -4.94
C ALA A 193 -15.79 1.01 -5.08
N LEU A 194 -16.98 1.29 -4.53
CA LEU A 194 -18.10 0.34 -4.52
C LEU A 194 -18.86 0.27 -5.85
N VAL A 195 -18.96 1.39 -6.57
CA VAL A 195 -19.76 1.48 -7.81
C VAL A 195 -18.90 1.31 -9.05
N ALA A 196 -17.77 2.00 -9.12
CA ALA A 196 -16.89 1.99 -10.29
C ALA A 196 -15.73 0.99 -10.16
N GLY A 197 -15.51 0.42 -8.97
CA GLY A 197 -14.34 -0.42 -8.70
C GLY A 197 -13.03 0.37 -8.69
N ASP A 198 -13.09 1.70 -8.54
CA ASP A 198 -11.90 2.55 -8.55
C ASP A 198 -11.26 2.62 -7.16
N LEU A 199 -10.04 2.09 -7.06
CA LEU A 199 -9.29 2.01 -5.81
C LEU A 199 -8.19 3.08 -5.73
N SER A 200 -8.24 4.13 -6.57
CA SER A 200 -7.23 5.19 -6.62
C SER A 200 -7.01 5.91 -5.27
N PHE A 201 -8.02 5.92 -4.39
CA PHE A 201 -7.95 6.55 -3.07
C PHE A 201 -7.56 5.58 -1.95
N ALA A 202 -7.33 4.29 -2.25
CA ALA A 202 -6.94 3.30 -1.26
C ALA A 202 -5.48 3.48 -0.83
N ILE A 203 -5.25 3.67 0.47
CA ILE A 203 -3.92 3.97 1.03
C ILE A 203 -2.95 2.79 0.89
N ASN A 204 -3.47 1.56 0.99
CA ASN A 204 -2.69 0.33 0.89
C ASN A 204 -2.60 -0.24 -0.55
N VAL A 205 -3.29 0.40 -1.52
CA VAL A 205 -3.30 -0.04 -2.92
C VAL A 205 -3.06 1.11 -3.89
N PRO A 206 -1.88 1.76 -3.83
CA PRO A 206 -1.58 2.87 -4.71
C PRO A 206 -1.55 2.43 -6.18
N GLY A 207 -2.15 3.23 -7.06
CA GLY A 207 -2.06 3.08 -8.52
C GLY A 207 -3.07 2.13 -9.17
N MET A 208 -4.08 1.63 -8.45
CA MET A 208 -5.15 0.81 -9.02
C MET A 208 -6.37 1.67 -9.44
N GLY A 209 -6.24 2.35 -10.58
CA GLY A 209 -7.36 3.08 -11.18
C GLY A 209 -8.44 2.16 -11.73
N GLY A 210 -9.71 2.56 -11.59
CA GLY A 210 -10.86 1.76 -12.07
C GLY A 210 -10.80 1.41 -13.56
N ASP A 211 -10.32 2.33 -14.41
CA ASP A 211 -10.12 2.07 -15.85
C ASP A 211 -9.08 0.99 -16.13
N LEU A 212 -7.98 0.98 -15.36
CA LEU A 212 -6.94 -0.02 -15.48
C LEU A 212 -7.48 -1.39 -15.05
N LEU A 213 -8.16 -1.47 -13.90
CA LEU A 213 -8.74 -2.72 -13.40
C LEU A 213 -9.78 -3.31 -14.36
N ARG A 214 -10.63 -2.48 -14.96
CA ARG A 214 -11.60 -2.91 -15.99
C ARG A 214 -10.92 -3.50 -17.21
N ARG A 215 -9.84 -2.86 -17.72
CA ARG A 215 -9.08 -3.39 -18.86
C ARG A 215 -8.37 -4.70 -18.52
N LEU A 216 -7.86 -4.82 -17.29
CA LEU A 216 -7.14 -6.01 -16.84
C LEU A 216 -8.06 -7.15 -16.38
N ALA A 217 -9.39 -6.96 -16.32
CA ALA A 217 -10.31 -7.92 -15.71
C ALA A 217 -10.11 -9.39 -16.14
N PRO A 218 -9.94 -9.74 -17.44
CA PRO A 218 -9.67 -11.12 -17.84
C PRO A 218 -8.32 -11.66 -17.32
N LEU A 219 -7.31 -10.80 -17.26
CA LEU A 219 -5.99 -11.13 -16.75
C LEU A 219 -6.02 -11.38 -15.23
N LEU A 220 -6.76 -10.54 -14.50
CA LEU A 220 -6.92 -10.66 -13.05
C LEU A 220 -7.71 -11.92 -12.66
N ASP A 221 -8.76 -12.25 -13.43
CA ASP A 221 -9.50 -13.50 -13.27
C ASP A 221 -8.61 -14.73 -13.49
N LEU A 222 -7.81 -14.72 -14.57
CA LEU A 222 -6.84 -15.78 -14.82
C LEU A 222 -5.80 -15.90 -13.69
N ALA A 223 -5.24 -14.78 -13.22
CA ALA A 223 -4.32 -14.77 -12.08
C ALA A 223 -4.94 -15.45 -10.85
N ARG A 224 -6.18 -15.08 -10.50
CA ARG A 224 -6.93 -15.65 -9.37
C ARG A 224 -7.12 -17.16 -9.52
N ARG A 225 -7.54 -17.60 -10.69
CA ARG A 225 -7.71 -19.04 -10.99
C ARG A 225 -6.37 -19.78 -10.91
N LEU A 226 -5.29 -19.23 -11.45
CA LEU A 226 -3.95 -19.83 -11.32
C LEU A 226 -3.49 -19.92 -9.86
N GLY A 227 -3.81 -18.93 -9.02
CA GLY A 227 -3.56 -18.98 -7.58
C GLY A 227 -4.27 -20.16 -6.89
N ARG A 228 -5.57 -20.36 -7.20
CA ARG A 228 -6.37 -21.50 -6.73
C ARG A 228 -5.78 -22.83 -7.19
N LEU A 229 -5.42 -22.94 -8.48
CA LEU A 229 -4.82 -24.16 -9.04
C LEU A 229 -3.48 -24.47 -8.37
N ALA A 230 -2.60 -23.47 -8.22
CA ALA A 230 -1.30 -23.66 -7.62
C ALA A 230 -1.40 -24.21 -6.19
N LEU A 231 -2.37 -23.71 -5.40
CA LEU A 231 -2.64 -24.25 -4.07
C LEU A 231 -3.19 -25.67 -4.11
N ALA A 232 -4.17 -25.95 -4.98
CA ALA A 232 -4.78 -27.28 -5.09
C ALA A 232 -3.76 -28.38 -5.43
N LEU A 233 -2.71 -28.01 -6.18
CA LEU A 233 -1.60 -28.90 -6.53
C LEU A 233 -0.49 -28.95 -5.47
N ALA A 234 -0.43 -27.97 -4.58
CA ALA A 234 0.61 -27.89 -3.56
C ALA A 234 0.41 -28.95 -2.48
N ASP A 235 1.51 -29.52 -1.98
CA ASP A 235 1.48 -30.43 -0.84
C ASP A 235 2.11 -29.78 0.40
N GLY A 236 1.29 -29.61 1.44
CA GLY A 236 1.70 -29.07 2.74
C GLY A 236 1.72 -27.53 2.81
N PRO A 237 2.21 -26.99 3.94
CA PRO A 237 2.15 -25.54 4.21
C PRO A 237 2.96 -24.71 3.21
N VAL A 238 2.34 -23.65 2.70
CA VAL A 238 2.96 -22.70 1.77
C VAL A 238 3.99 -21.84 2.52
N LYS A 239 5.23 -21.81 2.01
CA LYS A 239 6.34 -20.99 2.54
C LYS A 239 6.61 -19.75 1.71
N ALA A 240 6.45 -19.88 0.39
CA ALA A 240 6.65 -18.76 -0.52
C ALA A 240 5.74 -18.85 -1.75
N VAL A 241 5.37 -17.69 -2.26
CA VAL A 241 4.61 -17.53 -3.51
C VAL A 241 5.36 -16.54 -4.39
N GLU A 242 5.66 -16.95 -5.61
CA GLU A 242 6.27 -16.10 -6.64
C GLU A 242 5.29 -15.97 -7.82
N VAL A 243 4.96 -14.73 -8.18
CA VAL A 243 4.11 -14.44 -9.34
C VAL A 243 4.94 -13.77 -10.43
N ALA A 244 5.02 -14.42 -11.58
CA ALA A 244 5.65 -13.93 -12.77
C ALA A 244 4.60 -13.33 -13.72
N TYR A 245 4.83 -12.10 -14.18
CA TYR A 245 4.01 -11.47 -15.21
C TYR A 245 4.89 -11.16 -16.42
N GLY A 246 4.46 -11.63 -17.59
CA GLY A 246 5.04 -11.26 -18.86
C GLY A 246 3.97 -10.62 -19.75
N GLY A 247 4.17 -9.36 -20.11
CA GLY A 247 3.23 -8.56 -20.90
C GLY A 247 3.72 -7.12 -21.05
N LYS A 248 3.03 -6.34 -21.89
CA LYS A 248 3.44 -4.95 -22.23
C LYS A 248 2.98 -3.90 -21.20
N GLU A 249 1.94 -4.19 -20.43
CA GLU A 249 1.36 -3.27 -19.44
C GLU A 249 2.09 -3.40 -18.10
N GLU A 250 3.07 -2.53 -17.82
CA GLU A 250 3.85 -2.57 -16.57
C GLU A 250 2.97 -2.39 -15.33
N ALA A 251 1.92 -1.56 -15.43
CA ALA A 251 0.99 -1.31 -14.34
C ALA A 251 0.17 -2.55 -13.93
N ALA A 252 0.19 -3.63 -14.72
CA ALA A 252 -0.51 -4.87 -14.42
C ALA A 252 0.21 -5.76 -13.39
N GLN A 253 1.51 -5.56 -13.16
CA GLN A 253 2.32 -6.45 -12.30
C GLN A 253 1.72 -6.62 -10.90
N ARG A 254 1.38 -5.51 -10.23
CA ARG A 254 0.83 -5.53 -8.88
C ARG A 254 -0.61 -6.09 -8.84
N PRO A 255 -1.56 -5.63 -9.67
CA PRO A 255 -2.88 -6.25 -9.77
C PRO A 255 -2.84 -7.77 -10.00
N VAL A 256 -1.94 -8.25 -10.87
CA VAL A 256 -1.77 -9.68 -11.16
C VAL A 256 -1.26 -10.44 -9.95
N LEU A 257 -0.23 -9.94 -9.25
CA LEU A 257 0.26 -10.53 -8.00
C LEU A 257 -0.87 -10.68 -6.99
N VAL A 258 -1.58 -9.58 -6.73
CA VAL A 258 -2.60 -9.53 -5.69
C VAL A 258 -3.79 -10.42 -6.05
N SER A 259 -4.19 -10.49 -7.32
CA SER A 259 -5.28 -11.38 -7.76
C SER A 259 -4.89 -12.85 -7.63
N ALA A 260 -3.64 -13.21 -7.93
CA ALA A 260 -3.15 -14.58 -7.71
C ALA A 260 -3.11 -14.94 -6.21
N LEU A 261 -2.70 -14.01 -5.35
CA LEU A 261 -2.76 -14.20 -3.89
C LEU A 261 -4.20 -14.29 -3.39
N GLU A 262 -5.11 -13.48 -3.93
CA GLU A 262 -6.54 -13.54 -3.62
C GLU A 262 -7.09 -14.95 -3.86
N GLY A 263 -6.81 -15.51 -5.04
CA GLY A 263 -7.24 -16.88 -5.37
C GLY A 263 -6.62 -17.94 -4.48
N LEU A 264 -5.31 -17.85 -4.22
CA LEU A 264 -4.61 -18.78 -3.35
C LEU A 264 -5.16 -18.72 -1.91
N LEU A 265 -5.32 -17.53 -1.34
CA LEU A 265 -5.78 -17.36 0.04
C LEU A 265 -7.25 -17.70 0.22
N ALA A 266 -8.10 -17.41 -0.78
CA ALA A 266 -9.49 -17.83 -0.78
C ALA A 266 -9.60 -19.36 -0.71
N ALA A 267 -8.80 -20.08 -1.50
CA ALA A 267 -8.77 -21.55 -1.47
C ALA A 267 -8.18 -22.12 -0.16
N MET A 268 -7.43 -21.33 0.62
CA MET A 268 -6.99 -21.68 1.98
C MET A 268 -8.03 -21.41 3.06
N ASN A 269 -9.21 -20.86 2.72
CA ASN A 269 -10.19 -20.33 3.68
C ASN A 269 -9.57 -19.32 4.65
N ALA A 270 -8.74 -18.41 4.13
CA ALA A 270 -8.02 -17.42 4.92
C ALA A 270 -8.89 -16.27 5.50
N GLY A 271 -10.21 -16.28 5.26
CA GLY A 271 -11.14 -15.18 5.56
C GLY A 271 -11.50 -14.36 4.31
N PRO A 272 -12.18 -13.21 4.46
CA PRO A 272 -12.50 -12.34 3.33
C PRO A 272 -11.23 -11.73 2.71
N VAL A 273 -10.93 -12.12 1.47
CA VAL A 273 -9.77 -11.64 0.72
C VAL A 273 -10.22 -10.73 -0.42
N SER A 274 -9.43 -9.69 -0.68
CA SER A 274 -9.68 -8.67 -1.69
C SER A 274 -8.36 -8.18 -2.28
N LEU A 275 -8.44 -7.36 -3.33
CA LEU A 275 -7.29 -6.66 -3.89
C LEU A 275 -6.58 -5.72 -2.91
N VAL A 276 -7.21 -5.44 -1.77
CA VAL A 276 -6.76 -4.48 -0.77
C VAL A 276 -5.95 -5.14 0.35
N ASN A 277 -6.30 -6.37 0.74
CA ASN A 277 -5.72 -7.04 1.90
C ASN A 277 -4.96 -8.34 1.59
N ALA A 278 -5.02 -8.88 0.36
CA ALA A 278 -4.42 -10.18 0.05
C ALA A 278 -2.90 -10.25 0.36
N GLN A 279 -2.15 -9.18 0.06
CA GLN A 279 -0.72 -9.15 0.34
C GLN A 279 -0.42 -9.19 1.84
N VAL A 280 -1.08 -8.32 2.61
CA VAL A 280 -0.92 -8.23 4.07
C VAL A 280 -1.29 -9.57 4.72
N LEU A 281 -2.40 -10.17 4.30
CA LEU A 281 -2.87 -11.45 4.83
C LEU A 281 -1.91 -12.61 4.54
N ALA A 282 -1.23 -12.60 3.37
CA ALA A 282 -0.21 -13.59 3.05
C ALA A 282 1.05 -13.42 3.93
N GLU A 283 1.48 -12.17 4.14
CA GLU A 283 2.63 -11.84 5.00
C GLU A 283 2.36 -12.20 6.47
N GLU A 284 1.16 -11.92 6.99
CA GLU A 284 0.72 -12.32 8.34
C GLU A 284 0.73 -13.84 8.54
N LYS A 285 0.45 -14.60 7.47
CA LYS A 285 0.57 -16.06 7.47
C LYS A 285 2.01 -16.56 7.29
N GLY A 286 2.99 -15.66 7.26
CA GLY A 286 4.42 -15.98 7.18
C GLY A 286 4.91 -16.39 5.78
N MET A 287 4.14 -16.08 4.73
CA MET A 287 4.54 -16.40 3.36
C MET A 287 5.53 -15.37 2.82
N LYS A 288 6.62 -15.85 2.21
CA LYS A 288 7.52 -14.97 1.44
C LYS A 288 6.91 -14.69 0.06
N LEU A 289 6.79 -13.42 -0.30
CA LEU A 289 6.23 -13.00 -1.57
C LEU A 289 7.33 -12.57 -2.54
N GLY A 290 7.23 -13.03 -3.79
CA GLY A 290 8.14 -12.68 -4.87
C GLY A 290 7.38 -12.25 -6.12
N THR A 291 7.94 -11.31 -6.86
CA THR A 291 7.44 -10.95 -8.18
C THR A 291 8.55 -11.04 -9.20
N LYS A 292 8.21 -11.51 -10.40
CA LYS A 292 9.13 -11.52 -11.54
C LYS A 292 8.45 -10.87 -12.75
N THR A 293 9.19 -10.02 -13.45
CA THR A 293 8.77 -9.47 -14.74
C THR A 293 9.70 -9.97 -15.84
N GLY A 294 9.18 -10.13 -17.05
CA GLY A 294 9.97 -10.58 -18.18
C GLY A 294 9.16 -10.69 -19.46
N ALA A 295 9.77 -11.31 -20.48
CA ALA A 295 9.06 -11.65 -21.70
C ALA A 295 7.95 -12.68 -21.38
N PRO A 296 6.79 -12.62 -22.08
CA PRO A 296 5.79 -13.65 -21.99
C PRO A 296 6.33 -15.01 -22.47
N GLU A 297 5.67 -16.10 -22.07
CA GLU A 297 5.94 -17.44 -22.60
C GLU A 297 5.85 -17.44 -24.14
N ALA A 298 6.70 -18.23 -24.79
CA ALA A 298 6.81 -18.26 -26.25
C ALA A 298 5.45 -18.56 -26.90
N GLY A 299 5.05 -17.74 -27.88
CA GLY A 299 3.77 -17.87 -28.59
C GLY A 299 2.60 -17.12 -27.97
N PHE A 300 2.79 -16.42 -26.85
CA PHE A 300 1.73 -15.64 -26.18
C PHE A 300 2.12 -14.17 -26.02
N GLU A 301 1.14 -13.27 -26.13
CA GLU A 301 1.35 -11.84 -25.88
C GLU A 301 1.41 -11.50 -24.38
N THR A 302 0.73 -12.31 -23.56
CA THR A 302 0.66 -12.14 -22.11
C THR A 302 0.60 -13.49 -21.43
N SER A 303 1.45 -13.69 -20.41
CA SER A 303 1.48 -14.90 -19.60
C SER A 303 1.66 -14.58 -18.12
N ILE A 304 1.03 -15.38 -17.27
CA ILE A 304 1.16 -15.32 -15.81
C ILE A 304 1.71 -16.66 -15.33
N GLY A 305 2.79 -16.64 -14.57
CA GLY A 305 3.29 -17.79 -13.84
C GLY A 305 3.01 -17.65 -12.35
N VAL A 306 2.42 -18.67 -11.72
CA VAL A 306 2.31 -18.74 -10.27
C VAL A 306 3.12 -19.93 -9.78
N LYS A 307 4.07 -19.66 -8.89
CA LYS A 307 4.94 -20.67 -8.29
C LYS A 307 4.72 -20.66 -6.78
N VAL A 308 4.47 -21.84 -6.23
CA VAL A 308 4.24 -22.06 -4.80
C VAL A 308 5.30 -23.02 -4.29
N ASP A 309 6.07 -22.57 -3.30
CA ASP A 309 7.06 -23.38 -2.60
C ASP A 309 6.48 -23.82 -1.24
N THR A 310 6.46 -25.12 -0.97
CA THR A 310 6.04 -25.70 0.31
C THR A 310 7.19 -26.40 1.02
N ALA A 311 6.93 -26.99 2.19
CA ALA A 311 7.90 -27.86 2.86
C ALA A 311 8.17 -29.17 2.12
N ARG A 312 7.25 -29.62 1.26
CA ARG A 312 7.26 -30.96 0.62
C ARG A 312 7.51 -30.92 -0.88
N GLY A 313 7.54 -29.73 -1.49
CA GLY A 313 7.82 -29.60 -2.90
C GLY A 313 7.58 -28.20 -3.43
N ARG A 314 7.54 -28.12 -4.75
CA ARG A 314 7.27 -26.90 -5.50
C ARG A 314 6.25 -27.22 -6.58
N VAL A 315 5.33 -26.28 -6.79
CA VAL A 315 4.40 -26.29 -7.91
C VAL A 315 4.60 -25.03 -8.72
N ARG A 316 4.54 -25.16 -10.04
CA ARG A 316 4.47 -24.03 -10.97
C ARG A 316 3.30 -24.22 -11.92
N VAL A 317 2.42 -23.25 -12.00
CA VAL A 317 1.38 -23.19 -13.04
C VAL A 317 1.58 -21.96 -13.89
N THR A 318 1.30 -22.04 -15.17
CA THR A 318 1.43 -20.92 -16.09
C THR A 318 0.19 -20.86 -16.96
N GLY A 319 -0.40 -19.67 -17.05
CA GLY A 319 -1.52 -19.39 -17.93
C GLY A 319 -1.23 -18.24 -18.87
N ALA A 320 -2.02 -18.14 -19.93
CA ALA A 320 -1.98 -17.05 -20.89
C ALA A 320 -3.38 -16.65 -21.34
N LEU A 321 -3.52 -15.41 -21.81
CA LEU A 321 -4.74 -14.93 -22.46
C LEU A 321 -4.65 -15.20 -23.96
N ILE A 322 -5.65 -15.90 -24.51
CA ILE A 322 -5.83 -16.07 -25.94
C ILE A 322 -6.85 -15.05 -26.44
N GLY A 323 -6.48 -14.29 -27.49
CA GLY A 323 -7.32 -13.23 -28.04
C GLY A 323 -7.64 -12.10 -27.05
N GLY A 324 -6.85 -11.96 -25.98
CA GLY A 324 -7.00 -10.91 -24.96
C GLY A 324 -8.09 -11.13 -23.90
N SER A 325 -8.92 -12.17 -24.02
CA SER A 325 -10.06 -12.39 -23.11
C SER A 325 -10.21 -13.81 -22.60
N HIS A 326 -9.67 -14.82 -23.30
CA HIS A 326 -9.86 -16.22 -22.91
C HIS A 326 -8.63 -16.74 -22.16
N GLY A 327 -8.72 -16.83 -20.84
CA GLY A 327 -7.66 -17.37 -20.00
C GLY A 327 -7.54 -18.88 -20.09
N ARG A 328 -6.33 -19.39 -20.32
CA ARG A 328 -6.03 -20.83 -20.36
C ARG A 328 -4.80 -21.16 -19.54
N VAL A 329 -4.80 -22.32 -18.91
CA VAL A 329 -3.60 -22.93 -18.33
C VAL A 329 -2.82 -23.56 -19.48
N ILE A 330 -1.61 -23.07 -19.70
CA ILE A 330 -0.73 -23.48 -20.79
C ILE A 330 0.40 -24.41 -20.31
N ARG A 331 0.65 -24.42 -19.00
CA ARG A 331 1.67 -25.29 -18.40
C ARG A 331 1.37 -25.58 -16.93
N ILE A 332 1.58 -26.85 -16.54
CA ILE A 332 1.60 -27.31 -15.16
C ILE A 332 2.95 -28.01 -14.95
N ASP A 333 3.80 -27.44 -14.09
CA ASP A 333 5.21 -27.77 -13.94
C ASP A 333 5.95 -27.82 -15.28
N ASP A 334 6.35 -29.01 -15.72
CA ASP A 334 7.07 -29.25 -16.96
C ASP A 334 6.16 -29.77 -18.09
N TYR A 335 4.84 -29.83 -17.84
CA TYR A 335 3.86 -30.37 -18.78
C TYR A 335 3.14 -29.23 -19.51
N HIS A 336 3.29 -29.19 -20.82
CA HIS A 336 2.46 -28.33 -21.67
C HIS A 336 1.04 -28.86 -21.70
N VAL A 337 0.10 -28.01 -21.29
CA VAL A 337 -1.34 -28.32 -21.29
C VAL A 337 -2.07 -27.21 -22.02
N ASP A 338 -3.31 -27.45 -22.41
CA ASP A 338 -4.16 -26.40 -22.97
C ASP A 338 -5.59 -26.56 -22.48
N VAL A 339 -5.89 -26.00 -21.30
CA VAL A 339 -7.18 -26.20 -20.61
C VAL A 339 -7.68 -24.89 -20.01
N VAL A 340 -8.99 -24.67 -20.08
CA VAL A 340 -9.65 -23.53 -19.42
C VAL A 340 -9.75 -23.83 -17.91
N PRO A 341 -9.23 -22.97 -17.01
CA PRO A 341 -9.33 -23.19 -15.58
C PRO A 341 -10.73 -22.83 -15.06
N ASP A 342 -11.73 -23.68 -15.33
CA ASP A 342 -13.12 -23.42 -14.98
C ASP A 342 -13.81 -24.63 -14.33
N GLY A 343 -14.82 -24.35 -13.49
CA GLY A 343 -15.53 -25.37 -12.73
C GLY A 343 -14.62 -26.22 -11.86
N TRP A 344 -14.69 -27.54 -12.06
CA TRP A 344 -13.88 -28.53 -11.34
C TRP A 344 -12.83 -29.12 -12.27
N MET A 345 -11.56 -29.02 -11.86
CA MET A 345 -10.44 -29.56 -12.63
C MET A 345 -9.69 -30.62 -11.83
N LEU A 346 -9.65 -31.82 -12.38
CA LEU A 346 -8.76 -32.88 -11.96
C LEU A 346 -7.40 -32.72 -12.62
N VAL A 347 -6.35 -32.82 -11.83
CA VAL A 347 -4.97 -32.97 -12.31
C VAL A 347 -4.44 -34.29 -11.80
N ILE A 348 -4.23 -35.22 -12.74
CA ILE A 348 -3.78 -36.58 -12.47
C ILE A 348 -2.36 -36.73 -12.99
N ARG A 349 -1.43 -37.15 -12.13
CA ARG A 349 -0.11 -37.62 -12.54
C ARG A 349 -0.14 -39.13 -12.61
N ASN A 350 0.38 -39.70 -13.68
CA ASN A 350 0.41 -41.13 -13.90
C ASN A 350 1.65 -41.55 -14.68
N ARG A 351 1.98 -42.84 -14.63
CA ARG A 351 2.98 -43.43 -15.54
C ARG A 351 2.40 -43.51 -16.94
N ASP A 352 3.19 -43.19 -17.97
CA ASP A 352 2.78 -43.24 -19.38
C ASP A 352 2.74 -44.68 -19.88
N VAL A 353 1.66 -45.39 -19.56
CA VAL A 353 1.43 -46.78 -19.97
C VAL A 353 0.03 -46.96 -20.58
N PRO A 354 -0.16 -47.95 -21.47
CA PRO A 354 -1.45 -48.18 -22.11
C PRO A 354 -2.60 -48.41 -21.11
N GLY A 355 -3.75 -47.81 -21.43
CA GLY A 355 -5.01 -48.03 -20.71
C GLY A 355 -5.32 -47.09 -19.56
N VAL A 356 -4.39 -46.22 -19.13
CA VAL A 356 -4.65 -45.27 -18.02
C VAL A 356 -5.82 -44.33 -18.34
N ILE A 357 -5.82 -43.69 -19.51
CA ILE A 357 -6.91 -42.80 -19.96
C ILE A 357 -8.27 -43.52 -19.91
N GLY A 358 -8.31 -44.76 -20.41
CA GLY A 358 -9.53 -45.57 -20.41
C GLY A 358 -10.02 -45.92 -19.00
N ARG A 359 -9.11 -46.25 -18.08
CA ARG A 359 -9.43 -46.53 -16.67
C ARG A 359 -9.97 -45.29 -15.95
N VAL A 360 -9.32 -44.14 -16.13
CA VAL A 360 -9.76 -42.85 -15.56
C VAL A 360 -11.13 -42.47 -16.11
N GLY A 361 -11.31 -42.50 -17.44
CA GLY A 361 -12.60 -42.20 -18.08
C GLY A 361 -13.72 -43.14 -17.64
N SER A 362 -13.43 -44.44 -17.53
CA SER A 362 -14.41 -45.43 -17.04
C SER A 362 -14.76 -45.22 -15.57
N ALA A 363 -13.78 -44.86 -14.73
CA ALA A 363 -14.02 -44.59 -13.32
C ALA A 363 -14.93 -43.36 -13.13
N LEU A 364 -14.67 -42.29 -13.87
CA LEU A 364 -15.51 -41.07 -13.89
C LEU A 364 -16.91 -41.36 -14.43
N GLY A 365 -17.01 -42.04 -15.58
CA GLY A 365 -18.30 -42.39 -16.19
C GLY A 365 -19.14 -43.33 -15.33
N SER A 366 -18.53 -44.33 -14.69
CA SER A 366 -19.24 -45.24 -13.76
C SER A 366 -19.74 -44.51 -12.51
N ALA A 367 -19.09 -43.41 -12.14
CA ALA A 367 -19.49 -42.52 -11.06
C ALA A 367 -20.50 -41.45 -11.52
N GLY A 368 -20.95 -41.48 -12.78
CA GLY A 368 -21.89 -40.51 -13.35
C GLY A 368 -21.30 -39.11 -13.50
N ILE A 369 -19.97 -38.98 -13.60
CA ILE A 369 -19.28 -37.70 -13.79
C ILE A 369 -19.03 -37.47 -15.29
N ASN A 370 -19.58 -36.39 -15.84
CA ASN A 370 -19.31 -35.99 -17.23
C ASN A 370 -17.95 -35.27 -17.36
N ILE A 371 -17.27 -35.48 -18.48
CA ILE A 371 -15.97 -34.87 -18.80
C ILE A 371 -16.19 -33.78 -19.84
N ALA A 372 -15.96 -32.52 -19.46
CA ALA A 372 -16.05 -31.36 -20.35
C ALA A 372 -14.83 -31.24 -21.28
N SER A 373 -13.65 -31.47 -20.73
CA SER A 373 -12.41 -31.43 -21.50
C SER A 373 -11.37 -32.38 -20.89
N TYR A 374 -10.60 -33.05 -21.73
CA TYR A 374 -9.50 -33.92 -21.31
C TYR A 374 -8.25 -33.53 -22.09
N HIS A 375 -7.20 -33.11 -21.39
CA HIS A 375 -5.91 -32.81 -22.00
C HIS A 375 -4.84 -33.73 -21.41
N GLN A 376 -4.25 -34.56 -22.27
CA GLN A 376 -3.13 -35.43 -21.91
C GLN A 376 -1.82 -34.78 -22.32
N ALA A 377 -0.95 -34.56 -21.34
CA ALA A 377 0.41 -34.10 -21.54
C ALA A 377 1.41 -35.21 -21.19
N ARG A 378 2.53 -35.23 -21.89
CA ARG A 378 3.69 -36.08 -21.62
C ARG A 378 4.92 -35.20 -21.50
N ARG A 379 5.89 -35.62 -20.69
CA ARG A 379 7.16 -34.90 -20.58
C ARG A 379 7.93 -35.00 -21.90
N SER A 380 8.53 -33.91 -22.34
CA SER A 380 9.28 -33.85 -23.61
C SER A 380 10.65 -34.53 -23.55
N SER A 381 11.13 -34.93 -22.35
CA SER A 381 12.38 -35.67 -22.17
C SER A 381 12.17 -36.98 -21.40
N PRO A 382 12.83 -38.09 -21.79
CA PRO A 382 12.80 -39.34 -21.03
C PRO A 382 13.38 -39.14 -19.62
N THR A 383 12.90 -39.92 -18.64
CA THR A 383 13.59 -40.05 -17.35
C THR A 383 15.00 -40.59 -17.56
N ALA A 384 16.01 -40.05 -16.86
CA ALA A 384 17.41 -40.48 -16.98
C ALA A 384 17.63 -41.99 -16.71
N ASP A 385 16.64 -42.61 -16.06
CA ASP A 385 16.66 -43.93 -15.46
C ASP A 385 16.08 -45.02 -16.38
N GLY A 386 15.61 -44.66 -17.60
CA GLY A 386 15.00 -45.61 -18.54
C GLY A 386 13.63 -46.20 -18.12
N GLY A 387 13.01 -45.67 -17.06
CA GLY A 387 11.65 -45.99 -16.66
C GLY A 387 10.57 -45.43 -17.59
N PRO A 388 9.30 -45.85 -17.45
CA PRO A 388 8.20 -45.25 -18.20
C PRO A 388 8.14 -43.75 -17.89
N ALA A 389 8.01 -42.93 -18.93
CA ALA A 389 7.89 -41.49 -18.77
C ALA A 389 6.66 -41.14 -17.92
N ASP A 390 6.72 -40.04 -17.17
CA ASP A 390 5.54 -39.54 -16.48
C ASP A 390 4.63 -38.76 -17.44
N ALA A 391 3.34 -38.86 -17.19
CA ALA A 391 2.29 -38.16 -17.90
C ALA A 391 1.38 -37.39 -16.93
N LEU A 392 0.75 -36.34 -17.43
CA LEU A 392 -0.18 -35.50 -16.68
C LEU A 392 -1.48 -35.34 -17.46
N ALA A 393 -2.61 -35.67 -16.84
CA ALA A 393 -3.93 -35.39 -17.38
C ALA A 393 -4.54 -34.20 -16.63
N ALA A 394 -4.97 -33.18 -17.36
CA ALA A 394 -5.79 -32.08 -16.86
C ALA A 394 -7.21 -32.24 -17.41
N ILE A 395 -8.18 -32.45 -16.53
CA ILE A 395 -9.53 -32.89 -16.90
C ILE A 395 -10.54 -31.97 -16.23
N ASN A 396 -11.37 -31.29 -17.00
CA ASN A 396 -12.50 -30.54 -16.46
C ASN A 396 -13.73 -31.43 -16.41
N VAL A 397 -14.46 -31.34 -15.31
CA VAL A 397 -15.71 -32.07 -15.10
C VAL A 397 -16.82 -31.11 -14.67
N ASP A 398 -18.06 -31.47 -14.97
CA ASP A 398 -19.21 -30.56 -14.84
C ASP A 398 -19.77 -30.47 -13.41
N GLN A 399 -19.29 -31.29 -12.48
CA GLN A 399 -19.86 -31.41 -11.13
C GLN A 399 -18.81 -31.75 -10.07
N ALA A 400 -19.16 -31.46 -8.82
CA ALA A 400 -18.32 -31.77 -7.66
C ALA A 400 -18.15 -33.29 -7.47
N LEU A 401 -16.94 -33.72 -7.06
CA LEU A 401 -16.60 -35.12 -6.86
C LEU A 401 -16.87 -35.56 -5.41
N THR A 402 -18.14 -35.65 -5.03
CA THR A 402 -18.57 -35.96 -3.63
C THR A 402 -18.84 -37.43 -3.35
N ASN A 403 -18.83 -38.29 -4.38
CA ASN A 403 -19.22 -39.70 -4.30
C ASN A 403 -18.03 -40.68 -4.08
N GLY A 404 -16.91 -40.19 -3.55
CA GLY A 404 -15.71 -41.02 -3.32
C GLY A 404 -14.93 -41.38 -4.59
N VAL A 405 -15.28 -40.81 -5.75
CA VAL A 405 -14.56 -41.09 -7.01
C VAL A 405 -13.10 -40.62 -6.96
N LEU A 406 -12.78 -39.59 -6.16
CA LEU A 406 -11.40 -39.11 -5.99
C LEU A 406 -10.50 -40.19 -5.38
N ASP A 407 -10.95 -40.84 -4.31
CA ASP A 407 -10.22 -41.94 -3.66
C ASP A 407 -10.08 -43.13 -4.62
N LYS A 408 -11.15 -43.45 -5.36
CA LYS A 408 -11.11 -44.50 -6.39
C LYS A 408 -10.05 -44.21 -7.45
N LEU A 409 -9.96 -42.96 -7.93
CA LEU A 409 -8.94 -42.56 -8.91
C LEU A 409 -7.52 -42.72 -8.34
N GLN A 410 -7.29 -42.38 -7.07
CA GLN A 410 -6.00 -42.56 -6.42
C GLN A 410 -5.57 -44.03 -6.29
N THR A 411 -6.53 -44.95 -6.19
CA THR A 411 -6.24 -46.39 -6.12
C THR A 411 -6.04 -47.06 -7.49
N LEU A 412 -6.24 -46.35 -8.60
CA LEU A 412 -6.09 -46.93 -9.93
C LEU A 412 -4.62 -47.29 -10.22
N PRO A 413 -4.37 -48.43 -10.90
CA PRO A 413 -3.02 -48.78 -11.33
C PRO A 413 -2.40 -47.67 -12.19
N ASP A 414 -1.13 -47.36 -11.87
CA ASP A 414 -0.27 -46.38 -12.55
C ASP A 414 -0.61 -44.90 -12.29
N VAL A 415 -1.66 -44.60 -11.51
CA VAL A 415 -1.92 -43.25 -10.99
C VAL A 415 -0.99 -42.98 -9.80
N VAL A 416 -0.29 -41.85 -9.86
CA VAL A 416 0.72 -41.44 -8.87
C VAL A 416 0.15 -40.39 -7.91
N ASP A 417 -0.58 -39.41 -8.46
CA ASP A 417 -1.19 -38.34 -7.67
C ASP A 417 -2.48 -37.87 -8.34
N VAL A 418 -3.48 -37.50 -7.54
CA VAL A 418 -4.76 -36.96 -8.01
C VAL A 418 -5.07 -35.73 -7.18
N ARG A 419 -5.16 -34.59 -7.86
CA ARG A 419 -5.50 -33.30 -7.25
C ARG A 419 -6.77 -32.76 -7.88
N LEU A 420 -7.57 -32.08 -7.08
CA LEU A 420 -8.82 -31.45 -7.50
C LEU A 420 -8.75 -29.96 -7.19
N ALA A 421 -8.87 -29.13 -8.22
CA ALA A 421 -9.02 -27.69 -8.10
C ALA A 421 -10.49 -27.30 -8.35
N ASN A 422 -10.99 -26.36 -7.56
CA ASN A 422 -12.28 -25.71 -7.76
C ASN A 422 -12.06 -24.23 -8.10
N PHE A 423 -12.59 -23.80 -9.24
CA PHE A 423 -12.48 -22.44 -9.73
C PHE A 423 -13.76 -21.62 -9.58
N GLY A 424 -14.85 -22.21 -9.08
CA GLY A 424 -16.08 -21.50 -8.78
C GLY A 424 -15.95 -20.55 -7.58
N ASP A 425 -16.90 -19.61 -7.50
CA ASP A 425 -17.02 -18.61 -6.45
C ASP A 425 -17.32 -19.23 -5.07
#